data_AF-A0A9P4HCA5-F1
#
_entry.id   AF-A0A9P4HCA5-F1
#
_cell.length_a   1.000
_cell.length_b   1.000
_cell.length_c   1.000
_cell.angle_alpha   90.00
_cell.angle_beta   90.00
_cell.angle_gamma   90.00
#
_symmetry.space_group_name_H-M   'P 1'
#
loop_
_entity.id
_entity.type
_entity.pdbx_description
1 polymer ?
#
loop_
_entity_poly.entity_id
_entity_poly.type
_entity_poly.pdbx_seq_one_letter_code
_entity_poly.pdbx_strand_id
1 'polypeptide(L)'
;MHISATLLFALASAAVARPQDTSIAAGSRKNVYLATCTTRGLLDSPADSSSTVIYYNGPSSSRDPSDVATVSQPARDWEGSTKRTYVNGASFTSSINAGAGDLPKSQIAGTATLGGEDFVCFVDGTSTFKFNEGLLGLGSTNCKADYWCASTSV
;
A
#
# COMPACT_ATOMS: atom_id res chain seq x y z
N MET A 1 45.73 59.13 -3.66
CA MET A 1 44.55 58.65 -4.40
C MET A 1 44.81 57.18 -4.71
N HIS A 2 44.25 56.26 -3.91
CA HIS A 2 43.03 55.50 -4.21
C HIS A 2 43.38 54.20 -4.99
N ILE A 3 42.98 52.97 -4.66
CA ILE A 3 42.03 52.38 -3.69
C ILE A 3 42.48 50.92 -3.48
N SER A 4 42.46 50.45 -2.22
CA SER A 4 42.51 49.02 -1.86
C SER A 4 41.19 48.33 -2.20
N ALA A 5 41.24 47.15 -2.82
CA ALA A 5 40.08 46.27 -2.97
C ALA A 5 40.38 44.89 -2.37
N THR A 6 40.04 44.74 -1.09
CA THR A 6 39.97 43.46 -0.36
C THR A 6 38.72 42.71 -0.82
N LEU A 7 38.89 41.66 -1.62
CA LEU A 7 37.82 40.72 -1.97
C LEU A 7 37.72 39.63 -0.89
N LEU A 8 36.66 39.74 -0.09
CA LEU A 8 36.19 38.72 0.85
C LEU A 8 35.67 37.50 0.08
N PHE A 9 36.37 36.37 0.19
CA PHE A 9 35.90 35.08 -0.29
C PHE A 9 34.90 34.52 0.73
N ALA A 10 33.61 34.58 0.41
CA ALA A 10 32.55 33.96 1.20
C ALA A 10 32.59 32.44 1.01
N LEU A 11 32.88 31.69 2.09
CA LEU A 11 32.70 30.24 2.14
C LEU A 11 31.20 29.93 2.07
N ALA A 12 30.73 29.49 0.90
CA ALA A 12 29.43 28.86 0.74
C ALA A 12 29.53 27.39 1.16
N SER A 13 29.21 27.09 2.42
CA SER A 13 29.03 25.73 2.91
C SER A 13 27.74 25.13 2.34
N ALA A 14 27.80 24.56 1.13
CA ALA A 14 26.73 23.74 0.60
C ALA A 14 26.67 22.41 1.38
N ALA A 15 25.87 22.38 2.44
CA ALA A 15 25.50 21.14 3.10
C ALA A 15 24.64 20.33 2.12
N VAL A 16 25.25 19.37 1.45
CA VAL A 16 24.54 18.34 0.69
C VAL A 16 23.84 17.45 1.71
N ALA A 17 22.61 17.81 2.07
CA ALA A 17 21.70 16.90 2.74
C ALA A 17 21.40 15.76 1.74
N ARG A 18 22.08 14.63 1.92
CA ARG A 18 21.71 13.40 1.21
C ARG A 18 20.27 13.06 1.57
N PRO A 19 19.39 12.73 0.60
CA PRO A 19 18.13 12.09 0.92
C PRO A 19 18.44 10.85 1.77
N GLN A 20 17.90 10.77 2.98
CA GLN A 20 17.88 9.51 3.70
C GLN A 20 16.90 8.61 2.96
N ASP A 21 17.42 7.70 2.14
CA ASP A 21 16.67 6.52 1.71
C ASP A 21 16.35 5.69 2.95
N THR A 22 15.29 6.05 3.66
CA THR A 22 14.68 5.18 4.66
C THR A 22 13.82 4.15 3.94
N SER A 23 14.44 3.25 3.17
CA SER A 23 13.80 2.01 2.75
C SER A 23 13.94 0.96 3.87
N ILE A 24 13.32 1.22 5.03
CA ILE A 24 13.33 0.28 6.17
C ILE A 24 12.26 -0.83 5.97
N ALA A 25 11.45 -0.77 4.91
CA ALA A 25 10.42 -1.77 4.62
C ALA A 25 10.93 -3.08 3.99
N ALA A 26 12.22 -3.23 3.67
CA ALA A 26 12.73 -4.37 2.90
C ALA A 26 13.07 -5.63 3.74
N GLY A 27 12.74 -5.65 5.04
CA GLY A 27 13.09 -6.75 5.95
C GLY A 27 11.93 -7.60 6.49
N SER A 28 10.68 -7.13 6.40
CA SER A 28 9.55 -7.82 7.01
C SER A 28 8.99 -8.94 6.14
N ARG A 29 8.69 -10.08 6.77
CA ARG A 29 8.06 -11.23 6.10
C ARG A 29 6.58 -11.00 5.85
N LYS A 30 5.94 -10.04 6.52
CA LYS A 30 4.49 -9.85 6.47
C LYS A 30 4.12 -8.67 5.59
N ASN A 31 3.19 -8.92 4.68
CA ASN A 31 2.75 -7.97 3.68
C ASN A 31 1.23 -7.92 3.64
N VAL A 32 0.69 -6.71 3.51
CA VAL A 32 -0.73 -6.48 3.31
C VAL A 32 -0.91 -5.70 2.01
N TYR A 33 -1.84 -6.13 1.15
CA TYR A 33 -2.22 -5.38 -0.04
C TYR A 33 -3.64 -4.87 0.13
N LEU A 34 -3.83 -3.57 -0.10
CA LEU A 34 -5.14 -2.94 -0.18
C LEU A 34 -5.53 -2.90 -1.66
N ALA A 35 -6.55 -3.67 -2.01
CA ALA A 35 -6.88 -3.94 -3.39
C ALA A 35 -8.34 -3.65 -3.69
N THR A 36 -8.58 -3.22 -4.93
CA THR A 36 -9.90 -3.20 -5.53
C THR A 36 -10.08 -4.46 -6.35
N CYS A 37 -11.05 -5.30 -5.96
CA CYS A 37 -11.39 -6.54 -6.63
C CYS A 37 -12.62 -6.38 -7.50
N THR A 38 -12.64 -7.12 -8.60
CA THR A 38 -13.78 -7.26 -9.51
C THR A 38 -14.08 -8.74 -9.69
N THR A 39 -15.30 -9.15 -9.36
CA THR A 39 -15.77 -10.53 -9.50
C THR A 39 -16.75 -10.61 -10.66
N ARG A 40 -16.49 -11.48 -11.63
CA ARG A 40 -17.46 -11.78 -12.68
C ARG A 40 -18.36 -12.93 -12.24
N GLY A 41 -19.66 -12.71 -12.24
CA GLY A 41 -20.65 -13.75 -12.03
C GLY A 41 -20.65 -14.81 -13.15
N LEU A 42 -21.26 -15.96 -12.87
CA LEU A 42 -21.33 -17.11 -13.79
C LEU A 42 -22.28 -16.90 -14.99
N LEU A 43 -23.15 -15.89 -14.96
CA LEU A 43 -24.24 -15.70 -15.93
C LEU A 43 -24.37 -14.22 -16.35
N ASP A 44 -23.36 -13.67 -17.04
CA ASP A 44 -23.34 -12.29 -17.58
C ASP A 44 -23.78 -11.19 -16.60
N SER A 45 -23.70 -11.47 -15.31
CA SER A 45 -24.06 -10.53 -14.26
C SER A 45 -23.05 -9.39 -14.26
N PRO A 46 -23.48 -8.14 -13.98
CA PRO A 46 -22.55 -7.03 -13.87
C PRO A 46 -21.44 -7.38 -12.88
N ALA A 47 -20.20 -7.00 -13.20
CA ALA A 47 -19.07 -7.32 -12.35
C ALA A 47 -19.21 -6.58 -11.02
N ASP A 48 -19.25 -7.32 -9.92
CA ASP A 48 -19.30 -6.75 -8.58
C ASP A 48 -17.90 -6.28 -8.18
N SER A 49 -17.80 -5.05 -7.66
CA SER A 49 -16.55 -4.49 -7.16
C SER A 49 -16.50 -4.54 -5.63
N SER A 50 -15.32 -4.81 -5.08
CA SER A 50 -15.10 -4.80 -3.63
C SER A 50 -13.75 -4.22 -3.26
N SER A 51 -13.68 -3.58 -2.09
CA SER A 51 -12.41 -3.21 -1.46
C SER A 51 -11.98 -4.36 -0.55
N THR A 52 -10.78 -4.87 -0.76
CA THR A 52 -10.31 -6.11 -0.17
C THR A 52 -8.90 -5.95 0.37
N VAL A 53 -8.66 -6.54 1.54
CA VAL A 53 -7.34 -6.66 2.18
C VAL A 53 -6.81 -8.05 1.90
N ILE A 54 -5.64 -8.14 1.30
CA ILE A 54 -4.96 -9.42 0.98
C ILE A 54 -3.70 -9.51 1.84
N TYR A 55 -3.65 -10.48 2.73
CA TYR A 55 -2.56 -10.65 3.70
C TYR A 55 -1.64 -11.81 3.32
N TYR A 56 -0.33 -11.60 3.46
CA TYR A 56 0.72 -12.60 3.30
C TYR A 56 1.60 -12.64 4.55
N ASN A 57 1.76 -13.84 5.11
CA ASN A 57 2.73 -14.15 6.14
C ASN A 57 3.91 -14.92 5.51
N GLY A 58 4.75 -14.22 4.77
CA GLY A 58 5.82 -14.79 3.96
C GLY A 58 5.95 -14.08 2.61
N PRO A 59 6.72 -14.67 1.67
CA PRO A 59 6.83 -14.15 0.31
C PRO A 59 5.45 -13.99 -0.32
N SER A 60 5.18 -12.81 -0.90
CA SER A 60 3.91 -12.60 -1.60
C SER A 60 3.89 -13.37 -2.92
N SER A 61 2.80 -14.10 -3.16
CA SER A 61 2.53 -14.81 -4.42
C SER A 61 1.19 -14.35 -4.99
N SER A 62 1.02 -14.36 -6.31
CA SER A 62 -0.22 -13.87 -6.93
C SER A 62 -1.48 -14.73 -6.67
N ARG A 63 -1.34 -15.88 -5.99
CA ARG A 63 -2.39 -16.92 -5.91
C ARG A 63 -2.69 -17.42 -4.50
N ASP A 64 -1.72 -17.38 -3.60
CA ASP A 64 -1.80 -18.06 -2.31
C ASP A 64 -1.61 -17.07 -1.15
N PRO A 65 -2.54 -16.13 -0.95
CA PRO A 65 -2.54 -15.29 0.24
C PRO A 65 -2.74 -16.12 1.50
N SER A 66 -2.16 -15.66 2.60
CA SER A 66 -2.36 -16.28 3.91
C SER A 66 -3.76 -16.02 4.45
N ASP A 67 -4.36 -14.88 4.12
CA ASP A 67 -5.78 -14.62 4.34
C ASP A 67 -6.28 -13.48 3.45
N VAL A 68 -7.59 -13.40 3.22
CA VAL A 68 -8.22 -12.31 2.47
C VAL A 68 -9.52 -11.88 3.15
N ALA A 69 -9.67 -10.57 3.34
CA ALA A 69 -10.86 -9.99 3.95
C ALA A 69 -11.47 -8.89 3.08
N THR A 70 -12.79 -8.91 2.93
CA THR A 70 -13.51 -7.83 2.25
C THR A 70 -13.84 -6.72 3.25
N VAL A 71 -13.55 -5.49 2.87
CA VAL A 71 -13.84 -4.27 3.64
C VAL A 71 -15.19 -3.68 3.25
N SER A 72 -15.47 -3.62 1.94
CA SER A 72 -16.74 -3.09 1.45
C SER A 72 -17.13 -3.66 0.09
N GLN A 73 -18.44 -3.76 -0.12
CA GLN A 73 -19.11 -4.01 -1.39
C GLN A 73 -20.26 -3.00 -1.51
N PRO A 74 -20.27 -2.09 -2.50
CA PRO A 74 -19.30 -1.95 -3.60
C PRO A 74 -17.91 -1.46 -3.14
N ALA A 75 -16.94 -1.46 -4.06
CA ALA A 75 -15.62 -0.90 -3.80
C ALA A 75 -15.73 0.58 -3.38
N ARG A 76 -14.94 0.95 -2.38
CA ARG A 76 -14.78 2.31 -1.88
C ARG A 76 -13.31 2.70 -1.88
N ASP A 77 -13.07 3.98 -2.12
CA ASP A 77 -11.72 4.54 -2.07
C ASP A 77 -11.08 4.30 -0.70
N TRP A 78 -9.82 3.92 -0.73
CA TRP A 78 -9.00 3.68 0.47
C TRP A 78 -8.55 4.98 1.14
N GLU A 79 -8.49 6.06 0.38
CA GLU A 79 -7.94 7.35 0.78
C GLU A 79 -8.88 8.15 1.67
N GLY A 80 -8.30 9.05 2.47
CA GLY A 80 -9.01 10.08 3.23
C GLY A 80 -9.92 9.53 4.33
N SER A 81 -9.91 8.22 4.59
CA SER A 81 -10.74 7.60 5.61
C SER A 81 -10.09 6.36 6.21
N THR A 82 -10.31 6.15 7.49
CA THR A 82 -9.86 4.92 8.16
C THR A 82 -10.78 3.77 7.76
N LYS A 83 -10.20 2.67 7.28
CA LYS A 83 -10.93 1.42 7.00
C LYS A 83 -10.59 0.37 8.04
N ARG A 84 -11.58 -0.45 8.39
CA ARG A 84 -11.41 -1.54 9.37
C ARG A 84 -12.03 -2.82 8.84
N THR A 85 -11.38 -3.94 9.11
CA THR A 85 -11.93 -5.28 8.88
C THR A 85 -11.26 -6.28 9.83
N TYR A 86 -11.64 -7.54 9.75
CA TYR A 86 -10.95 -8.63 10.43
C TYR A 86 -10.26 -9.50 9.38
N VAL A 87 -8.96 -9.70 9.54
CA VAL A 87 -8.13 -10.55 8.68
C VAL A 87 -7.12 -11.28 9.56
N ASN A 88 -6.85 -12.53 9.22
CA ASN A 88 -6.02 -13.47 9.97
C ASN A 88 -6.43 -13.60 11.44
N GLY A 89 -7.72 -13.50 11.74
CA GLY A 89 -8.25 -13.54 13.11
C GLY A 89 -7.92 -12.30 13.97
N ALA A 90 -7.36 -11.24 13.37
CA ALA A 90 -7.01 -10.00 14.05
C ALA A 90 -7.74 -8.79 13.44
N SER A 91 -7.88 -7.71 14.21
CA SER A 91 -8.43 -6.45 13.70
C SER A 91 -7.41 -5.77 12.80
N PHE A 92 -7.80 -5.51 11.56
CA PHE A 92 -7.05 -4.71 10.61
C PHE A 92 -7.61 -3.29 10.59
N THR A 93 -6.71 -2.30 10.61
CA THR A 93 -7.05 -0.89 10.43
C THR A 93 -6.07 -0.27 9.43
N SER A 94 -6.57 0.39 8.38
CA SER A 94 -5.74 1.17 7.45
C SER A 94 -6.13 2.65 7.48
N SER A 95 -5.13 3.51 7.33
CA SER A 95 -5.29 4.96 7.18
C SER A 95 -4.41 5.44 6.02
N ILE A 96 -5.03 5.63 4.86
CA ILE A 96 -4.36 6.13 3.67
C ILE A 96 -4.65 7.64 3.54
N ASN A 97 -3.61 8.42 3.30
CA ASN A 97 -3.72 9.87 3.15
C ASN A 97 -4.63 10.23 1.96
N ALA A 98 -5.37 11.32 2.08
CA ALA A 98 -6.13 11.85 0.94
C ALA A 98 -5.16 12.32 -0.16
N GLY A 99 -5.43 11.96 -1.41
CA GLY A 99 -4.58 12.27 -2.57
C GLY A 99 -3.37 11.34 -2.70
N ALA A 100 -3.32 10.23 -1.97
CA ALA A 100 -2.19 9.29 -2.05
C ALA A 100 -2.10 8.58 -3.41
N GLY A 101 -3.21 8.45 -4.13
CA GLY A 101 -3.25 7.86 -5.47
C GLY A 101 -2.56 8.70 -6.54
N ASP A 102 -2.36 10.00 -6.29
CA ASP A 102 -1.62 10.91 -7.19
C ASP A 102 -0.10 10.84 -6.97
N LEU A 103 0.34 10.15 -5.92
CA LEU A 103 1.77 10.00 -5.63
C LEU A 103 2.41 8.98 -6.57
N PRO A 104 3.71 9.16 -6.92
CA PRO A 104 4.46 8.15 -7.65
C PRO A 104 4.46 6.79 -6.93
N LYS A 105 4.56 5.71 -7.72
CA LYS A 105 4.74 4.35 -7.19
C LYS A 105 5.89 4.31 -6.17
N SER A 106 5.70 3.49 -5.13
CA SER A 106 6.64 3.30 -4.02
C SER A 106 6.79 4.52 -3.09
N GLN A 107 6.01 5.58 -3.27
CA GLN A 107 5.90 6.64 -2.26
C GLN A 107 5.02 6.20 -1.09
N ILE A 108 5.31 6.73 0.10
CA ILE A 108 4.54 6.47 1.30
C ILE A 108 3.15 7.09 1.15
N ALA A 109 2.13 6.24 1.20
CA ALA A 109 0.72 6.60 1.05
C ALA A 109 -0.01 6.71 2.40
N GLY A 110 0.48 6.03 3.44
CA GLY A 110 -0.14 6.01 4.75
C GLY A 110 0.37 4.88 5.62
N THR A 111 -0.47 4.44 6.56
CA THR A 111 -0.14 3.39 7.53
C THR A 111 -1.28 2.40 7.71
N ALA A 112 -0.96 1.23 8.25
CA ALA A 112 -1.94 0.26 8.68
C ALA A 112 -1.45 -0.47 9.94
N THR A 113 -2.39 -1.08 10.67
CA THR A 113 -2.12 -1.90 11.84
C THR A 113 -2.93 -3.19 11.72
N LEU A 114 -2.30 -4.34 11.99
CA LEU A 114 -2.96 -5.64 12.06
C LEU A 114 -2.75 -6.25 13.44
N GLY A 115 -3.82 -6.30 14.24
CA GLY A 115 -3.74 -6.68 15.65
C GLY A 115 -2.93 -5.66 16.43
N GLY A 116 -1.65 -5.96 16.68
CA GLY A 116 -0.68 -5.05 17.32
C GLY A 116 0.58 -4.81 16.48
N GLU A 117 0.58 -5.23 15.22
CA GLU A 117 1.70 -5.05 14.30
C GLU A 117 1.45 -3.86 13.38
N ASP A 118 2.45 -2.99 13.25
CA ASP A 118 2.38 -1.78 12.43
C ASP A 118 2.97 -2.00 11.03
N PHE A 119 2.38 -1.31 10.07
CA PHE A 119 2.71 -1.40 8.65
C PHE A 119 2.80 0.00 8.04
N VAL A 120 3.76 0.18 7.14
CA VAL A 120 3.86 1.38 6.30
C VAL A 120 3.33 1.04 4.91
N CYS A 121 2.36 1.83 4.44
CA CYS A 121 1.71 1.64 3.15
C CYS A 121 2.33 2.52 2.08
N PHE A 122 2.59 1.93 0.93
CA PHE A 122 3.17 2.54 -0.25
C PHE A 122 2.20 2.45 -1.43
N VAL A 123 2.30 3.38 -2.37
CA VAL A 123 1.59 3.29 -3.65
C VAL A 123 2.11 2.08 -4.43
N ASP A 124 1.21 1.16 -4.79
CA ASP A 124 1.53 0.05 -5.68
C ASP A 124 0.95 0.32 -7.07
N GLY A 125 -0.38 0.37 -7.17
CA GLY A 125 -1.13 0.62 -8.41
C GLY A 125 -0.90 -0.40 -9.53
N THR A 126 -0.09 -1.45 -9.32
CA THR A 126 0.37 -2.33 -10.39
C THR A 126 0.22 -3.82 -10.10
N SER A 127 0.34 -4.26 -8.84
CA SER A 127 0.20 -5.69 -8.53
C SER A 127 -1.23 -6.17 -8.77
N THR A 128 -1.35 -7.35 -9.40
CA THR A 128 -2.64 -7.97 -9.67
C THR A 128 -2.69 -9.38 -9.11
N PHE A 129 -3.80 -9.71 -8.45
CA PHE A 129 -4.08 -11.03 -7.90
C PHE A 129 -5.29 -11.63 -8.61
N LYS A 130 -5.19 -12.92 -8.96
CA LYS A 130 -6.25 -13.61 -9.70
C LYS A 130 -6.67 -14.86 -8.95
N PHE A 131 -7.94 -14.91 -8.59
CA PHE A 131 -8.57 -16.05 -7.93
C PHE A 131 -9.52 -16.70 -8.93
N ASN A 132 -9.12 -17.85 -9.48
CA ASN A 132 -9.87 -18.53 -10.55
C ASN A 132 -11.18 -19.18 -10.07
N GLU A 133 -11.27 -19.47 -8.78
CA GLU A 133 -12.50 -19.93 -8.11
C GLU A 133 -13.21 -18.78 -7.39
N GLY A 134 -12.71 -17.55 -7.57
CA GLY A 134 -13.26 -16.36 -6.94
C GLY A 134 -12.88 -16.29 -5.46
N LEU A 135 -13.07 -15.10 -4.87
CA LEU A 135 -12.81 -14.89 -3.44
C LEU A 135 -13.84 -15.60 -2.53
N LEU A 136 -14.99 -15.98 -3.09
CA LEU A 136 -16.13 -16.60 -2.41
C LEU A 136 -16.50 -17.97 -3.01
N GLY A 137 -15.63 -18.59 -3.81
CA GLY A 137 -15.94 -19.87 -4.47
C GLY A 137 -16.86 -19.76 -5.69
N LEU A 138 -17.09 -18.54 -6.20
CA LEU A 138 -17.95 -18.27 -7.35
C LEU A 138 -17.26 -17.36 -8.36
N GLY A 139 -17.12 -17.84 -9.60
CA GLY A 139 -16.59 -17.06 -10.73
C GLY A 139 -15.09 -16.79 -10.65
N SER A 140 -14.61 -15.83 -11.47
CA SER A 140 -13.22 -15.37 -11.43
C SER A 140 -13.17 -13.99 -10.77
N THR A 141 -12.33 -13.85 -9.75
CA THR A 141 -12.07 -12.56 -9.09
C THR A 141 -10.69 -12.05 -9.50
N ASN A 142 -10.64 -10.82 -10.01
CA ASN A 142 -9.40 -10.12 -10.32
C ASN A 142 -9.27 -8.92 -9.39
N CYS A 143 -8.19 -8.88 -8.60
CA CYS A 143 -7.88 -7.80 -7.67
C CYS A 143 -6.67 -7.03 -8.17
N LYS A 144 -6.76 -5.70 -8.15
CA LYS A 144 -5.64 -4.80 -8.40
C LYS A 144 -5.26 -4.15 -7.06
N ALA A 145 -4.01 -4.27 -6.65
CA ALA A 145 -3.50 -3.54 -5.49
C ALA A 145 -3.42 -2.06 -5.81
N ASP A 146 -4.10 -1.27 -5.00
CA ASP A 146 -3.95 0.17 -4.97
C ASP A 146 -2.74 0.52 -4.10
N TYR A 147 -2.61 -0.14 -2.94
CA TYR A 147 -1.54 0.08 -1.97
C TYR A 147 -0.92 -1.23 -1.49
N TRP A 148 0.38 -1.20 -1.21
CA TRP A 148 1.13 -2.27 -0.56
C TRP A 148 1.67 -1.80 0.78
N CYS A 149 1.35 -2.50 1.85
CA CYS A 149 1.80 -2.21 3.20
C CYS A 149 2.77 -3.29 3.68
N ALA A 150 3.99 -2.86 4.02
CA ALA A 150 5.03 -3.72 4.58
C ALA A 150 5.06 -3.55 6.09
N SER A 151 5.19 -4.65 6.83
CA SER A 151 5.30 -4.55 8.29
C SER A 151 6.62 -3.89 8.69
N THR A 152 6.58 -3.12 9.77
CA THR A 152 7.76 -2.46 10.35
C THR A 152 8.44 -3.31 11.43
N SER A 153 7.80 -4.41 11.83
CA SER A 153 8.36 -5.36 12.78
C SER A 153 9.30 -6.31 12.04
N VAL A 154 10.58 -6.30 12.43
CA VAL A 154 11.61 -7.22 11.96
C VAL A 154 11.73 -8.44 12.85
#